data_AF-A0A662J4X8-F1
#
_entry.id   AF-A0A662J4X8-F1
#
_cell.length_a   1.000
_cell.length_b   1.000
_cell.length_c   1.000
_cell.angle_alpha   90.00
_cell.angle_beta   90.00
_cell.angle_gamma   90.00
#
_symmetry.space_group_name_H-M   'P 1'
#
loop_
_entity.id
_entity.type
_entity.pdbx_description
1 polymer ?
#
loop_
_entity_poly.entity_id
_entity_poly.type
_entity_poly.pdbx_seq_one_letter_code
_entity_poly.pdbx_strand_id
1 'polypeptide(L)' 'MTLSRKLLYVVVDGMADRPLDELGGLTPLEYADTPSMDRLAKLGLTGLMYTV' A
#
# COMPACT_ATOMS: atom_id res chain seq x y z
N MET A 1 -19.34 23.72 -14.62
CA MET A 1 -17.95 23.89 -14.15
C MET A 1 -17.40 22.52 -13.79
N THR A 2 -16.39 22.02 -14.49
CA THR A 2 -15.70 20.78 -14.10
C THR A 2 -14.62 21.14 -13.09
N LEU A 3 -14.70 20.55 -11.90
CA LEU A 3 -13.64 20.64 -10.89
C LEU A 3 -12.41 19.91 -11.42
N SER A 4 -11.31 20.65 -11.64
CA SER A 4 -10.02 20.06 -11.93
C SER A 4 -9.50 19.35 -10.67
N ARG A 5 -9.29 18.03 -10.76
CA ARG A 5 -8.74 17.23 -9.66
C ARG A 5 -7.22 17.28 -9.72
N LYS A 6 -6.59 17.46 -8.56
CA LYS A 6 -5.15 17.26 -8.40
C LYS A 6 -4.87 15.78 -8.15
N LEU A 7 -3.78 15.27 -8.71
CA LEU A 7 -3.30 13.91 -8.48
C LEU A 7 -2.06 13.97 -7.58
N LEU A 8 -2.06 13.18 -6.51
CA LEU A 8 -0.87 12.88 -5.72
C LEU A 8 -0.50 11.42 -6.00
N TYR A 9 0.70 11.19 -6.51
CA TYR A 9 1.23 9.85 -6.76
C TYR A 9 2.40 9.61 -5.81
N VAL A 10 2.30 8.55 -5.01
CA VAL A 10 3.31 8.19 -3.99
C VAL A 10 3.86 6.82 -4.35
N VAL A 11 5.17 6.74 -4.55
CA VAL A 11 5.90 5.49 -4.72
C VAL A 11 6.67 5.23 -3.44
N VAL A 12 6.45 4.04 -2.87
CA VAL A 12 7.25 3.55 -1.75
C VAL A 12 8.25 2.56 -2.32
N ASP A 13 9.51 2.96 -2.36
CA ASP A 13 10.58 2.12 -2.90
C ASP A 13 10.80 0.90 -2.01
N GLY A 14 11.00 -0.27 -2.63
CA GLY A 14 11.22 -1.53 -1.91
C GLY A 14 10.07 -2.00 -1.01
N MET A 15 8.83 -1.56 -1.25
CA MET A 15 7.69 -1.85 -0.37
C MET A 15 7.25 -3.33 -0.34
N ALA A 16 7.46 -4.05 -1.43
CA ALA A 16 7.10 -5.46 -1.52
C ALA A 16 8.16 -6.33 -0.86
N ASP A 17 7.72 -7.34 -0.11
CA ASP A 17 8.60 -8.32 0.53
C ASP A 17 7.91 -9.68 0.63
N ARG A 18 8.55 -10.63 1.29
CA ARG A 18 8.06 -11.99 1.54
C ARG A 18 7.60 -12.15 3.00
N PRO A 19 6.71 -13.11 3.27
CA PRO A 19 6.41 -13.55 4.63
C PRO A 19 7.68 -13.92 5.42
N LEU A 20 7.78 -13.45 6.66
CA LEU A 20 8.89 -13.72 7.57
C LEU A 20 8.41 -14.50 8.80
N ASP A 21 9.12 -15.57 9.17
CA ASP A 21 8.77 -16.42 10.31
C ASP A 21 8.78 -15.66 11.64
N GLU A 22 9.73 -14.73 11.82
CA GLU A 22 9.84 -13.87 13.00
C GLU A 22 8.70 -12.85 13.15
N LEU A 23 7.96 -12.59 12.07
CA LEU A 23 6.76 -11.75 12.05
C LEU A 23 5.46 -12.58 12.08
N GLY A 24 5.55 -13.87 12.42
CA GLY A 24 4.39 -14.77 12.45
C GLY A 24 3.86 -15.13 11.05
N GLY A 25 4.73 -15.10 10.03
CA GLY A 25 4.36 -15.42 8.65
C GLY A 25 3.73 -14.24 7.89
N LEU A 26 3.90 -13.01 8.37
CA LEU A 26 3.48 -11.78 7.69
C LEU A 26 4.64 -11.16 6.91
N THR A 27 4.33 -10.38 5.87
CA THR A 27 5.29 -9.44 5.28
C THR A 27 5.52 -8.25 6.23
N PRO A 28 6.65 -7.50 6.11
CA PRO A 28 6.88 -6.30 6.90
C PRO A 28 5.76 -5.25 6.76
N LEU A 29 5.17 -5.11 5.57
CA LEU A 29 4.05 -4.20 5.33
C LEU A 29 2.79 -4.62 6.09
N GLU A 30 2.47 -5.92 6.12
CA GLU A 30 1.32 -6.45 6.85
C GLU A 30 1.52 -6.40 8.37
N TYR A 31 2.77 -6.53 8.84
CA TYR A 31 3.10 -6.47 10.26
C TYR A 31 3.12 -5.04 10.81
N ALA A 32 3.47 -4.04 9.99
CA ALA A 32 3.60 -2.65 10.42
C ALA A 32 2.24 -2.00 10.75
N ASP A 33 2.22 -1.14 11.78
CA ASP A 33 1.06 -0.31 12.10
C ASP A 33 0.90 0.80 11.05
N THR A 34 0.00 0.61 10.08
CA THR A 34 -0.19 1.50 8.92
C THR A 34 -1.62 2.07 8.81
N PRO A 35 -2.17 2.70 9.86
CA PRO A 35 -3.60 3.02 9.94
C PRO A 35 -4.08 3.99 8.84
N SER A 36 -3.18 4.85 8.34
CA SER A 36 -3.49 5.74 7.21
C SER A 36 -3.62 4.98 5.89
N MET A 37 -2.75 4.00 5.67
CA MET A 37 -2.76 3.18 4.46
C MET A 37 -3.93 2.22 4.48
N ASP A 38 -4.20 1.60 5.62
CA ASP A 38 -5.37 0.74 5.85
C ASP A 38 -6.67 1.49 5.57
N ARG A 39 -6.78 2.73 6.05
CA ARG A 39 -7.94 3.58 5.78
C ARG A 39 -8.08 3.91 4.30
N LEU A 40 -6.98 4.17 3.59
CA LEU A 40 -6.99 4.41 2.14
C LEU A 40 -7.39 3.15 1.36
N ALA A 41 -6.87 1.98 1.74
CA ALA A 41 -7.22 0.70 1.13
C ALA A 41 -8.71 0.37 1.32
N LYS A 42 -9.24 0.59 2.54
CA LYS A 42 -10.65 0.34 2.88
C LYS A 42 -11.64 1.28 2.17
N LEU A 43 -11.26 2.54 1.95
CA LEU A 43 -12.12 3.55 1.31
C LEU A 43 -11.89 3.68 -0.19
N GLY A 44 -10.82 3.07 -0.71
CA GLY A 44 -10.38 3.19 -2.09
C GLY A 44 -10.53 1.89 -2.88
N LEU A 45 -9.63 1.72 -3.85
CA LEU A 45 -9.51 0.51 -4.68
C LEU A 45 -8.09 -0.02 -4.57
N THR A 46 -7.96 -1.34 -4.44
CA THR A 46 -6.68 -2.05 -4.31
C THR A 46 -6.43 -2.95 -5.52
N GLY A 47 -5.18 -3.26 -5.81
CA GLY A 47 -4.79 -4.17 -6.89
C GLY A 47 -3.30 -4.48 -6.85
N LEU A 48 -2.87 -5.42 -7.69
CA LEU A 48 -1.45 -5.76 -7.90
C LEU A 48 -0.91 -5.01 -9.12
N MET A 49 0.31 -4.49 -9.00
CA MET A 49 1.05 -3.89 -10.11
C MET A 49 2.14 -4.85 -10.57
N TYR A 50 2.13 -5.20 -11.85
CA TYR A 50 3.22 -5.93 -12.49
C TYR A 50 4.15 -4.93 -13.16
N THR A 51 5.36 -4.79 -12.63
CA THR A 51 6.40 -3.94 -13.22
C THR A 51 7.09 -4.64 -14.38
N VAL A 52 7.82 -3.86 -15.18
CA VAL A 52 8.70 -4.36 -16.25
C VAL A 52 9.99 -4.98 -15.70
#